data_AF-A3MT42-F1
#
_entry.id   AF-A3MT42-F1
#
_cell.length_a   1.000
_cell.length_b   1.000
_cell.length_c   1.000
_cell.angle_alpha   90.00
_cell.angle_beta   90.00
_cell.angle_gamma   90.00
#
_symmetry.space_group_name_H-M   'P 1'
#
loop_
_entity.id
_entity.type
_entity.pdbx_description
1 polymer ?
#
loop_
_entity_poly.entity_id
_entity_poly.type
_entity_poly.pdbx_seq_one_letter_code
_entity_poly.pdbx_strand_id
1 'polypeptide(L)'
;MRNPYTAVAYGELAERSINPPAAIASALNRLSWLPKFGPPHAVVSSDFAVEKVEVEKPWLLMTAWRLDIDGVVTSVEGAKSVLEHRLYMRNPLARVSVVVPKPQRTYTVFATAKAGEGVAKEVLKHLGLLYAKITLGEYGREVYVLDVDPIPPLDKGEAALVAELV
;
A
#
# COMPACT_ATOMS: atom_id res chain seq x y z
N MET A 1 -10.54 13.56 -2.11
CA MET A 1 -9.54 12.64 -1.50
C MET A 1 -9.52 12.85 0.01
N ARG A 2 -9.59 11.79 0.82
CA ARG A 2 -9.38 11.87 2.28
C ARG A 2 -7.90 11.67 2.57
N ASN A 3 -7.31 12.61 3.30
CA ASN A 3 -5.89 12.61 3.65
C ASN A 3 -5.56 11.43 4.60
N PRO A 4 -4.62 10.52 4.26
CA PRO A 4 -4.26 9.39 5.12
C PRO A 4 -3.71 9.81 6.49
N TYR A 5 -3.06 10.98 6.57
CA TYR A 5 -2.55 11.54 7.82
C TYR A 5 -3.66 11.97 8.78
N THR A 6 -4.86 12.24 8.27
CA THR A 6 -6.01 12.57 9.11
C THR A 6 -6.40 11.39 9.99
N ALA A 7 -6.27 10.15 9.52
CA ALA A 7 -6.57 8.98 10.33
C ALA A 7 -5.47 8.64 11.34
N VAL A 8 -4.21 8.87 10.98
CA VAL A 8 -3.11 8.83 11.96
C VAL A 8 -3.36 9.85 13.06
N ALA A 9 -3.66 11.10 12.69
CA ALA A 9 -3.98 12.17 13.64
C ALA A 9 -5.21 11.83 14.50
N TYR A 10 -6.29 11.31 13.92
CA TYR A 10 -7.44 10.87 14.70
C TYR A 10 -7.13 9.68 15.62
N GLY A 11 -6.30 8.75 15.17
CA GLY A 11 -5.85 7.65 16.01
C GLY A 11 -5.02 8.12 17.20
N GLU A 12 -4.14 9.10 17.01
CA GLU A 12 -3.34 9.72 18.08
C GLU A 12 -4.22 10.49 19.08
N LEU A 13 -5.32 11.07 18.61
CA LEU A 13 -6.27 11.82 19.44
C LEU A 13 -7.31 10.93 20.13
N ALA A 14 -7.61 9.75 19.58
CA ALA A 14 -8.63 8.84 20.09
C ALA A 14 -7.98 7.64 20.79
N GLU A 15 -8.06 7.63 22.12
CA GLU A 15 -7.56 6.52 22.97
C GLU A 15 -8.11 5.13 22.58
N ARG A 16 -9.21 5.08 21.82
CA ARG A 16 -9.90 3.84 21.41
C ARG A 16 -10.05 3.70 19.89
N SER A 17 -9.05 4.11 19.11
CA SER A 17 -9.04 3.78 17.69
C SER A 17 -9.04 2.27 17.47
N ILE A 18 -9.89 1.78 16.56
CA ILE A 18 -9.99 0.33 16.23
C ILE A 18 -8.64 -0.20 15.72
N ASN A 19 -7.93 0.61 14.91
CA ASN A 19 -6.54 0.33 14.54
C ASN A 19 -5.62 1.34 15.25
N PRO A 20 -4.58 0.89 15.98
CA PRO A 20 -3.71 1.79 16.72
C PRO A 20 -2.85 2.65 15.75
N PRO A 21 -2.43 3.85 16.15
CA PRO A 21 -1.70 4.78 15.26
C PRO A 21 -0.42 4.19 14.66
N ALA A 22 0.35 3.46 15.47
CA ALA A 22 1.57 2.78 15.01
C ALA A 22 1.29 1.72 13.93
N ALA A 23 0.16 1.01 14.02
CA ALA A 23 -0.24 0.04 13.00
C ALA A 23 -0.67 0.75 11.71
N ILE A 24 -1.41 1.86 11.81
CA ILE A 24 -1.77 2.68 10.66
C ILE A 24 -0.52 3.22 9.96
N ALA A 25 0.44 3.78 10.72
CA ALA A 25 1.69 4.29 10.20
C ALA A 25 2.53 3.19 9.52
N SER A 26 2.60 2.00 10.12
CA SER A 26 3.31 0.86 9.55
C SER A 26 2.65 0.39 8.24
N ALA A 27 1.33 0.29 8.21
CA ALA A 27 0.59 -0.10 7.01
C ALA A 27 0.76 0.90 5.85
N LEU A 28 0.77 2.21 6.17
CA LEU A 28 1.06 3.27 5.20
C LEU A 28 2.51 3.23 4.72
N ASN A 29 3.45 2.75 5.54
CA ASN A 29 4.85 2.57 5.17
C ASN A 29 5.05 1.23 4.44
N ARG A 30 4.94 1.25 3.12
CA ARG A 30 5.09 0.06 2.27
C ARG A 30 6.40 -0.70 2.49
N LEU A 31 7.50 -0.01 2.77
CA LEU A 31 8.79 -0.67 3.04
C LEU A 31 8.76 -1.59 4.28
N SER A 32 7.79 -1.40 5.19
CA SER A 32 7.68 -2.26 6.38
C SER A 32 7.22 -3.68 6.05
N TRP A 33 6.34 -3.84 5.05
CA TRP A 33 5.70 -5.13 4.74
C TRP A 33 6.11 -5.71 3.38
N LEU A 34 6.57 -4.86 2.45
CA LEU A 34 6.92 -5.26 1.09
C LEU A 34 8.01 -6.35 1.01
N PRO A 35 9.09 -6.34 1.82
CA PRO A 35 10.10 -7.41 1.78
C PRO A 35 9.55 -8.80 2.11
N LYS A 36 8.42 -8.86 2.84
CA LYS A 36 7.82 -10.12 3.29
C LYS A 36 6.67 -10.58 2.40
N PHE A 37 5.81 -9.65 1.97
CA PHE A 37 4.56 -9.99 1.28
C PHE A 37 4.47 -9.44 -0.15
N GLY A 38 5.39 -8.54 -0.51
CA GLY A 38 5.41 -7.90 -1.81
C GLY A 38 6.02 -8.79 -2.90
N PRO A 39 5.78 -8.44 -4.17
CA PRO A 39 6.47 -9.06 -5.29
C PRO A 39 7.96 -8.70 -5.28
N PRO A 40 8.78 -9.35 -6.13
CA PRO A 40 10.11 -8.85 -6.47
C PRO A 40 10.04 -7.37 -6.83
N HIS A 41 10.86 -6.55 -6.18
CA HIS A 41 10.77 -5.10 -6.28
C HIS A 41 12.15 -4.46 -6.28
N ALA A 42 12.22 -3.25 -6.84
CA ALA A 42 13.37 -2.37 -6.72
C ALA A 42 12.93 -1.10 -6.00
N VAL A 43 13.68 -0.71 -4.97
CA VAL A 43 13.50 0.59 -4.32
C VAL A 43 14.22 1.63 -5.16
N VAL A 44 13.43 2.56 -5.69
CA VAL A 44 13.90 3.70 -6.46
C VAL A 44 13.74 4.92 -5.56
N SER A 45 14.72 5.09 -4.68
CA SER A 45 14.84 6.25 -3.81
C SER A 45 16.09 7.00 -4.22
N SER A 46 15.93 8.17 -4.83
CA SER A 46 16.98 9.17 -4.79
C SER A 46 16.39 10.55 -4.96
N ASP A 47 17.06 11.52 -4.34
CA ASP A 47 16.80 12.94 -4.54
C ASP A 47 17.26 13.41 -5.95
N PHE A 48 17.86 12.54 -6.80
CA PHE A 48 18.59 13.00 -8.00
C PHE A 48 18.54 12.15 -9.29
N ALA A 49 18.19 10.86 -9.30
CA ALA A 49 17.95 10.08 -10.54
C ALA A 49 17.57 8.61 -10.29
N VAL A 50 16.66 8.07 -11.11
CA VAL A 50 16.54 6.62 -11.33
C VAL A 50 17.63 6.19 -12.30
N GLU A 51 18.73 5.61 -11.81
CA GLU A 51 19.84 5.20 -12.68
C GLU A 51 19.61 3.84 -13.35
N LYS A 52 18.99 2.89 -12.63
CA LYS A 52 18.74 1.53 -13.14
C LYS A 52 17.57 0.87 -12.40
N VAL A 53 16.73 0.12 -13.12
CA VAL A 53 15.68 -0.73 -12.55
C VAL A 53 15.90 -2.15 -13.06
N GLU A 54 16.36 -3.05 -12.19
CA GLU A 54 16.68 -4.45 -12.51
C GLU A 54 15.48 -5.37 -12.29
N VAL A 55 14.31 -4.96 -12.79
CA VAL A 55 13.04 -5.71 -12.65
C VAL A 55 12.40 -5.86 -14.03
N GLU A 56 11.72 -6.99 -14.28
CA GLU A 56 11.12 -7.29 -15.58
C GLU A 56 10.03 -6.27 -15.97
N LYS A 57 10.05 -5.83 -17.23
CA LYS A 57 9.09 -4.86 -17.81
C LYS A 57 7.80 -5.56 -18.25
N PRO A 58 6.63 -4.88 -18.27
CA PRO A 58 6.37 -3.48 -17.89
C PRO A 58 6.27 -3.28 -16.37
N TRP A 59 6.46 -2.04 -15.92
CA TRP A 59 6.55 -1.70 -14.50
C TRP A 59 5.27 -1.08 -13.95
N LEU A 60 5.00 -1.34 -12.68
CA LEU A 60 4.07 -0.58 -11.86
C LEU A 60 4.89 0.26 -10.87
N LEU A 61 4.75 1.58 -10.95
CA LEU A 61 5.40 2.51 -10.03
C LEU A 61 4.50 2.71 -8.81
N MET A 62 4.91 2.11 -7.70
CA MET A 62 4.22 2.11 -6.42
C MET A 62 4.83 3.18 -5.51
N THR A 63 4.03 4.17 -5.12
CA THR A 63 4.38 5.21 -4.15
C THR A 63 3.44 5.23 -2.96
N ALA A 64 2.20 5.66 -3.17
CA ALA A 64 1.15 5.69 -2.17
C ALA A 64 -0.20 5.78 -2.89
N TRP A 65 -0.88 4.65 -3.06
CA TRP A 65 -2.11 4.54 -3.85
C TRP A 65 -3.22 5.49 -3.36
N ARG A 66 -3.23 5.86 -2.08
CA ARG A 66 -4.26 6.74 -1.52
C ARG A 66 -4.21 8.18 -2.05
N LEU A 67 -3.14 8.52 -2.75
CA LEU A 67 -3.02 9.76 -3.51
C LEU A 67 -3.36 9.57 -5.00
N ASP A 68 -3.81 8.37 -5.40
CA ASP A 68 -4.02 7.94 -6.80
C ASP A 68 -2.82 8.22 -7.70
N ILE A 69 -1.62 8.20 -7.12
CA ILE A 69 -0.39 8.50 -7.84
C ILE A 69 0.25 7.26 -8.44
N ASP A 70 -0.18 6.05 -8.07
CA ASP A 70 0.39 4.82 -8.63
C ASP A 70 0.05 4.70 -10.11
N GLY A 71 1.00 4.28 -10.93
CA GLY A 71 0.86 4.33 -12.39
C GLY A 71 1.66 3.24 -13.10
N VAL A 72 1.09 2.73 -14.20
CA VAL A 72 1.82 1.83 -15.09
C VAL A 72 2.82 2.65 -15.88
N VAL A 73 4.07 2.21 -15.86
CA VAL A 73 5.17 2.85 -16.57
C VAL A 73 5.85 1.81 -17.46
N THR A 74 6.02 2.14 -18.73
CA THR A 74 6.61 1.25 -19.74
C THR A 74 8.08 1.54 -20.03
N SER A 75 8.63 2.65 -19.52
CA SER A 75 10.02 3.10 -19.73
C SER A 75 10.66 3.74 -18.49
N VAL A 76 11.99 3.83 -18.47
CA VAL A 76 12.74 4.48 -17.36
C VAL A 76 12.43 5.97 -17.35
N GLU A 77 12.31 6.57 -18.53
CA GLU A 77 11.99 7.98 -18.75
C GLU A 77 10.58 8.31 -18.26
N GLY A 78 9.61 7.40 -18.47
CA GLY A 78 8.28 7.53 -17.91
C GLY A 78 8.29 7.48 -16.38
N ALA A 79 9.14 6.64 -15.79
CA ALA A 79 9.26 6.56 -14.33
C ALA A 79 9.86 7.84 -13.78
N LYS A 80 10.94 8.34 -14.40
CA LYS A 80 11.58 9.62 -14.04
C LYS A 80 10.59 10.78 -14.09
N SER A 81 9.84 10.93 -15.19
CA SER A 81 8.86 12.01 -15.34
C SER A 81 7.79 12.00 -14.25
N VAL A 82 7.27 10.82 -13.90
CA VAL A 82 6.29 10.69 -12.81
C VAL A 82 6.91 11.04 -11.45
N LEU A 83 8.16 10.64 -11.19
CA LEU A 83 8.86 10.97 -9.95
C LEU A 83 9.18 12.46 -9.81
N GLU A 84 9.72 13.08 -10.86
CA GLU A 84 10.02 14.51 -10.91
C GLU A 84 8.75 15.34 -10.67
N HIS A 85 7.63 14.97 -11.29
CA HIS A 85 6.35 15.63 -11.06
C HIS A 85 5.89 15.51 -9.59
N ARG A 86 6.10 14.36 -8.95
CA ARG A 86 5.73 14.17 -7.53
C ARG A 86 6.64 14.96 -6.58
N LEU A 87 7.93 15.05 -6.87
CA LEU A 87 8.87 15.90 -6.13
C LEU A 87 8.50 17.39 -6.27
N TYR A 88 8.12 17.82 -7.48
CA TYR A 88 7.60 19.17 -7.72
C TYR A 88 6.36 19.49 -6.87
N MET A 89 5.45 18.54 -6.73
CA MET A 89 4.26 18.66 -5.86
C MET A 89 4.56 18.61 -4.36
N ARG A 90 5.85 18.52 -3.97
CA ARG A 90 6.31 18.41 -2.57
C ARG A 90 5.63 17.26 -1.80
N ASN A 91 5.31 16.17 -2.49
CA ASN A 91 4.73 15.01 -1.86
C ASN A 91 5.79 14.31 -0.99
N PRO A 92 5.63 14.25 0.35
CA PRO A 92 6.63 13.64 1.23
C PRO A 92 6.83 12.14 0.96
N LEU A 93 5.85 11.46 0.36
CA LEU A 93 5.90 10.05 -0.01
C LEU A 93 6.58 9.79 -1.37
N ALA A 94 6.93 10.85 -2.12
CA ALA A 94 7.63 10.72 -3.40
C ALA A 94 9.09 10.24 -3.24
N ARG A 95 9.68 10.45 -2.05
CA ARG A 95 11.09 10.15 -1.76
C ARG A 95 11.41 8.65 -1.69
N VAL A 96 10.37 7.83 -1.55
CA VAL A 96 10.48 6.36 -1.53
C VAL A 96 9.51 5.82 -2.55
N SER A 97 9.99 5.65 -3.77
CA SER A 97 9.21 5.02 -4.83
C SER A 97 9.69 3.59 -5.02
N VAL A 98 8.76 2.69 -5.20
CA VAL A 98 9.01 1.27 -5.42
C VAL A 98 8.57 0.92 -6.83
N VAL A 99 9.39 0.14 -7.53
CA VAL A 99 9.02 -0.43 -8.82
C VAL A 99 8.83 -1.93 -8.67
N VAL A 100 7.71 -2.43 -9.19
CA VAL A 100 7.39 -3.85 -9.27
C VAL A 100 7.02 -4.21 -10.71
N PRO A 101 7.11 -5.49 -11.14
CA PRO A 101 6.56 -5.90 -12.42
C PRO A 101 5.05 -5.66 -12.42
N LYS A 102 4.46 -5.38 -13.58
CA LYS A 102 3.01 -5.21 -13.66
C LYS A 102 2.32 -6.56 -13.39
N PRO A 103 1.38 -6.64 -12.42
CA PRO A 103 0.61 -7.85 -12.18
C PRO A 103 -0.31 -8.16 -13.38
N GLN A 104 -0.61 -9.44 -13.59
CA GLN A 104 -1.57 -9.88 -14.62
C GLN A 104 -2.98 -9.43 -14.29
N ARG A 105 -3.34 -9.50 -13.00
CA ARG A 105 -4.61 -9.07 -12.45
C ARG A 105 -4.40 -8.45 -11.07
N THR A 106 -5.23 -7.47 -10.75
CA THR A 106 -5.33 -6.89 -9.41
C THR A 106 -6.75 -7.03 -8.88
N TYR A 107 -6.89 -7.36 -7.60
CA TYR A 107 -8.17 -7.35 -6.92
C TYR A 107 -7.99 -6.94 -5.45
N THR A 108 -9.04 -6.41 -4.86
CA THR A 108 -9.03 -5.93 -3.47
C THR A 108 -9.93 -6.81 -2.62
N VAL A 109 -9.43 -7.24 -1.47
CA VAL A 109 -10.18 -8.00 -0.48
C VAL A 109 -10.33 -7.17 0.79
N PHE A 110 -11.52 -7.20 1.39
CA PHE A 110 -11.71 -6.71 2.74
C PHE A 110 -11.44 -7.85 3.73
N ALA A 111 -10.53 -7.61 4.68
CA ALA A 111 -10.14 -8.62 5.66
C ALA A 111 -10.28 -8.06 7.07
N THR A 112 -10.67 -8.93 8.01
CA THR A 112 -10.71 -8.64 9.44
C THR A 112 -9.88 -9.66 10.22
N ALA A 113 -9.46 -9.32 11.44
CA ALA A 113 -8.71 -10.22 12.30
C ALA A 113 -9.47 -11.51 12.64
N LYS A 114 -10.81 -11.47 12.63
CA LYS A 114 -11.68 -12.63 12.90
C LYS A 114 -11.93 -13.50 11.66
N ALA A 115 -12.10 -12.90 10.48
CA ALA A 115 -12.57 -13.59 9.27
C ALA A 115 -11.55 -13.64 8.12
N GLY A 116 -10.34 -13.11 8.30
CA GLY A 116 -9.30 -13.16 7.28
C GLY A 116 -8.76 -14.58 7.05
N GLU A 117 -8.39 -14.88 5.81
CA GLU A 117 -7.73 -16.13 5.39
C GLU A 117 -6.43 -15.84 4.62
N GLY A 118 -5.53 -16.84 4.57
CA GLY A 118 -4.29 -16.79 3.81
C GLY A 118 -3.42 -15.55 4.09
N VAL A 119 -2.83 -15.00 3.02
CA VAL A 119 -1.91 -13.85 3.08
C VAL A 119 -2.56 -12.61 3.73
N ALA A 120 -3.87 -12.41 3.55
CA ALA A 120 -4.56 -11.27 4.14
C ALA A 120 -4.54 -11.32 5.69
N LYS A 121 -4.77 -12.50 6.27
CA LYS A 121 -4.68 -12.70 7.73
C LYS A 121 -3.26 -12.48 8.24
N GLU A 122 -2.27 -12.96 7.50
CA GLU A 122 -0.86 -12.83 7.89
C GLU A 122 -0.39 -11.37 7.87
N VAL A 123 -0.82 -10.59 6.87
CA VAL A 123 -0.55 -9.16 6.77
C VAL A 123 -1.18 -8.41 7.94
N LEU A 124 -2.46 -8.66 8.24
CA LEU A 124 -3.15 -8.03 9.37
C LEU A 124 -2.43 -8.32 10.69
N LYS A 125 -2.06 -9.59 10.91
CA LYS A 125 -1.30 -10.00 12.12
C LYS A 125 0.08 -9.34 12.18
N HIS A 126 0.79 -9.29 11.07
CA HIS A 126 2.14 -8.70 11.01
C HIS A 126 2.12 -7.20 11.29
N LEU A 127 1.12 -6.49 10.79
CA LEU A 127 0.96 -5.05 10.94
C LEU A 127 0.20 -4.65 12.21
N GLY A 128 -0.39 -5.60 12.94
CA GLY A 128 -1.21 -5.32 14.13
C GLY A 128 -2.55 -4.65 13.80
N LEU A 129 -3.13 -4.93 12.63
CA LEU A 129 -4.40 -4.38 12.17
C LEU A 129 -5.56 -5.30 12.52
N LEU A 130 -6.68 -4.73 12.98
CA LEU A 130 -7.93 -5.45 13.17
C LEU A 130 -8.72 -5.62 11.87
N TYR A 131 -8.54 -4.72 10.90
CA TYR A 131 -9.11 -4.83 9.57
C TYR A 131 -8.34 -3.97 8.56
N ALA A 132 -8.46 -4.33 7.28
CA ALA A 132 -7.91 -3.57 6.15
C ALA A 132 -8.60 -3.95 4.83
N LYS A 133 -8.52 -3.07 3.83
CA LYS A 133 -8.62 -3.51 2.43
C LYS A 133 -7.22 -3.80 1.92
N ILE A 134 -7.01 -4.99 1.41
CA ILE A 134 -5.71 -5.43 0.91
C ILE A 134 -5.84 -5.62 -0.59
N THR A 135 -5.01 -4.90 -1.35
CA THR A 135 -4.93 -5.09 -2.81
C THR A 135 -3.87 -6.13 -3.12
N LEU A 136 -4.28 -7.16 -3.83
CA LEU A 136 -3.48 -8.30 -4.23
C LEU A 136 -3.21 -8.26 -5.73
N GLY A 137 -2.03 -8.71 -6.12
CA GLY A 137 -1.61 -8.86 -7.51
C GLY A 137 -1.28 -10.31 -7.85
N GLU A 138 -1.81 -10.79 -8.98
CA GLU A 138 -1.51 -12.12 -9.52
C GLU A 138 -0.28 -12.04 -10.45
N TYR A 139 0.71 -12.89 -10.18
CA TYR A 139 1.96 -13.04 -10.94
C TYR A 139 2.13 -14.51 -11.34
N GLY A 140 1.37 -14.95 -12.35
CA GLY A 140 1.33 -16.35 -12.76
C GLY A 140 0.62 -17.21 -11.71
N ARG A 141 1.38 -18.01 -10.95
CA ARG A 141 0.83 -18.87 -9.88
C ARG A 141 0.92 -18.25 -8.48
N GLU A 142 1.67 -17.16 -8.36
CA GLU A 142 1.92 -16.48 -7.08
C GLU A 142 0.99 -15.28 -6.91
N VAL A 143 0.62 -15.00 -5.66
CA VAL A 143 -0.17 -13.82 -5.27
C VAL A 143 0.62 -13.00 -4.27
N TYR A 144 0.83 -11.74 -4.59
CA TYR A 144 1.56 -10.80 -3.73
C TYR A 144 0.69 -9.65 -3.26
N VAL A 145 1.06 -9.08 -2.12
CA VAL A 145 0.46 -7.86 -1.60
C VAL A 145 1.01 -6.66 -2.36
N LEU A 146 0.10 -5.88 -2.93
CA LEU A 146 0.43 -4.62 -3.58
C LEU A 146 0.05 -3.43 -2.71
N ASP A 147 -0.97 -3.57 -1.86
CA ASP A 147 -1.32 -2.49 -0.97
C ASP A 147 -2.09 -2.96 0.26
N VAL A 148 -2.00 -2.16 1.32
CA VAL A 148 -2.77 -2.33 2.56
C VAL A 148 -3.37 -0.98 2.92
N ASP A 149 -4.70 -0.86 2.80
CA ASP A 149 -5.47 0.26 3.35
C ASP A 149 -5.93 -0.10 4.77
N PRO A 150 -5.36 0.52 5.83
CA PRO A 150 -5.77 0.28 7.20
C PRO A 150 -7.06 1.01 7.60
N ILE A 151 -7.60 1.89 6.76
CA ILE A 151 -8.83 2.67 7.02
C ILE A 151 -9.68 2.83 5.75
N PRO A 152 -10.09 1.73 5.12
CA PRO A 152 -10.85 1.78 3.88
C PRO A 152 -12.22 2.44 4.06
N PRO A 153 -12.79 3.04 2.99
CA PRO A 153 -14.21 3.30 2.96
C PRO A 153 -14.96 1.97 3.09
N LEU A 154 -15.88 1.91 4.05
CA LEU A 154 -16.67 0.72 4.36
C LEU A 154 -18.06 0.84 3.75
N ASP A 155 -18.54 -0.24 3.14
CA ASP A 155 -19.96 -0.41 2.88
C ASP A 155 -20.73 -0.86 4.14
N LYS A 156 -22.04 -1.04 4.03
CA LYS A 156 -22.89 -1.44 5.17
C LYS A 156 -22.52 -2.83 5.73
N GLY A 157 -22.14 -3.77 4.88
CA GLY A 157 -21.76 -5.12 5.29
C GLY A 157 -20.40 -5.13 5.97
N GLU A 158 -19.42 -4.44 5.37
CA GLU A 158 -18.08 -4.27 5.95
C GLU A 158 -18.14 -3.53 7.30
N ALA A 159 -18.98 -2.50 7.42
CA ALA A 159 -19.18 -1.79 8.67
C ALA A 159 -19.75 -2.68 9.79
N ALA A 160 -20.67 -3.59 9.46
CA ALA A 160 -21.20 -4.56 10.41
C ALA A 160 -20.09 -5.52 10.90
N LEU A 161 -19.26 -6.02 9.99
CA LEU A 161 -18.12 -6.88 10.34
C LEU A 161 -17.11 -6.17 11.24
N VAL A 162 -16.87 -4.87 11.02
CA VAL A 162 -16.00 -4.07 11.90
C VAL A 162 -16.62 -3.87 13.28
N ALA A 163 -17.94 -3.65 13.35
CA ALA A 163 -18.64 -3.49 14.63
C ALA A 163 -18.54 -4.74 15.52
N GLU A 164 -18.44 -5.93 14.91
CA GLU A 164 -18.24 -7.19 15.63
C GLU A 164 -16.81 -7.39 16.16
N LEU A 165 -15.85 -6.53 15.80
CA LEU A 165 -14.46 -6.62 16.28
C LEU A 165 -14.24 -5.97 17.65
N VAL A 166 -15.19 -5.14 18.10
CA VAL A 166 -15.17 -4.38 19.37
C VAL A 166 -15.88 -5.16 20.48
#